data_AF-C7D6X4-F1
#
_entry.id   AF-C7D6X4-F1
#
_cell.length_a   1.000
_cell.length_b   1.000
_cell.length_c   1.000
_cell.angle_alpha   90.00
_cell.angle_beta   90.00
_cell.angle_gamma   90.00
#
_symmetry.space_group_name_H-M   'P 1'
#
loop_
_entity.id
_entity.type
_entity.pdbx_description
1 polymer ?
#
loop_
_entity_poly.entity_id
_entity_poly.type
_entity_poly.pdbx_seq_one_letter_code
_entity_poly.pdbx_strand_id
1 'polypeptide(L)'
;MLANYLKKLAAEYSFERAKTFERNEFANFVRHNLAIEAKKQLIFWAFDLQVKSSVGAENWASVPWLGFFDPLITTSATKGF
;
A
#
# COMPACT_ATOMS: atom_id res chain seq x y z
N MET A 1 -11.52 -10.06 -2.82
CA MET A 1 -10.99 -9.57 -1.52
C MET A 1 -10.26 -8.23 -1.66
N LEU A 2 -9.30 -8.09 -2.59
CA LEU A 2 -8.60 -6.82 -2.84
C LEU A 2 -9.52 -5.59 -3.00
N ALA A 3 -10.61 -5.70 -3.78
CA ALA A 3 -11.58 -4.62 -3.96
C ALA A 3 -12.17 -4.10 -2.63
N ASN A 4 -12.44 -4.99 -1.67
CA ASN A 4 -12.94 -4.60 -0.34
C ASN A 4 -11.88 -3.85 0.45
N TYR A 5 -10.60 -4.23 0.31
CA TYR A 5 -9.50 -3.54 0.98
C TYR A 5 -9.27 -2.15 0.39
N LEU A 6 -9.37 -2.00 -0.93
CA LEU A 6 -9.31 -0.69 -1.59
C LEU A 6 -10.49 0.20 -1.20
N LYS A 7 -11.70 -0.36 -1.10
CA LYS A 7 -12.88 0.36 -0.59
C LYS A 7 -12.67 0.82 0.86
N LYS A 8 -12.16 -0.05 1.73
CA LYS A 8 -11.83 0.29 3.12
C LYS A 8 -10.80 1.42 3.18
N LEU A 9 -9.73 1.33 2.39
CA LEU A 9 -8.70 2.37 2.28
C LEU A 9 -9.33 3.71 1.89
N ALA A 10 -10.11 3.75 0.80
CA ALA A 10 -10.71 4.97 0.29
C ALA A 10 -11.71 5.60 1.27
N ALA A 11 -12.48 4.78 1.99
CA ALA A 11 -13.52 5.27 2.91
C ALA A 11 -12.96 5.79 4.24
N GLU A 12 -11.90 5.16 4.77
CA GLU A 12 -11.45 5.40 6.15
C GLU A 12 -10.21 6.31 6.22
N TYR A 13 -9.42 6.42 5.15
CA TYR A 13 -8.12 7.10 5.21
C TYR A 13 -8.18 8.53 5.72
N SER A 14 -9.17 9.32 5.28
CA SER A 14 -9.34 10.73 5.70
C SER A 14 -9.57 10.87 7.19
N PHE A 15 -10.22 9.89 7.82
CA PHE A 15 -10.49 9.89 9.26
C PHE A 15 -9.31 9.32 10.05
N GLU A 16 -8.70 8.23 9.55
CA GLU A 16 -7.58 7.58 10.21
C GLU A 16 -6.33 8.48 10.25
N ARG A 17 -6.09 9.25 9.19
CA ARG A 17 -4.94 10.16 9.13
C ARG A 17 -4.98 11.34 10.10
N ALA A 18 -6.11 11.58 10.75
CA ALA A 18 -6.25 12.57 11.81
C ALA A 18 -5.85 12.02 13.19
N LYS A 19 -5.64 10.70 13.31
CA LYS A 19 -5.23 10.03 14.54
C LYS A 19 -3.71 9.94 14.64
N THR A 20 -3.21 9.57 15.82
CA THR A 20 -1.78 9.25 16.00
C THR A 20 -1.35 8.14 15.05
N PHE A 21 -0.20 8.33 14.40
CA PHE A 21 0.34 7.36 13.45
C PHE A 21 0.94 6.12 14.15
N GLU A 22 1.62 6.33 15.27
CA GLU A 22 2.29 5.26 16.00
C GLU A 22 1.31 4.15 16.39
N ARG A 23 1.66 2.90 16.04
CA ARG A 23 0.88 1.68 16.34
C ARG A 23 -0.57 1.72 15.83
N ASN A 24 -0.89 2.58 14.87
CA ASN A 24 -2.23 2.63 14.29
C ASN A 24 -2.52 1.35 13.48
N GLU A 25 -3.61 0.64 13.84
CA GLU A 25 -3.99 -0.63 13.23
C GLU A 25 -4.32 -0.49 11.74
N PHE A 26 -4.99 0.61 11.37
CA PHE A 26 -5.32 0.88 9.98
C PHE A 26 -4.05 1.11 9.14
N ALA A 27 -3.09 1.89 9.66
CA ALA A 27 -1.80 2.09 9.02
C ALA A 27 -1.07 0.75 8.79
N ASN A 28 -1.08 -0.13 9.79
CA ASN A 28 -0.52 -1.48 9.69
C ASN A 28 -1.24 -2.35 8.65
N PHE A 29 -2.58 -2.32 8.65
CA PHE A 29 -3.42 -3.01 7.67
C PHE A 29 -3.06 -2.60 6.24
N VAL A 30 -2.95 -1.30 5.97
CA VAL A 30 -2.59 -0.81 4.64
C VAL A 30 -1.18 -1.30 4.30
N ARG A 31 -0.17 -1.02 5.15
CA ARG A 31 1.24 -1.33 4.86
C ARG A 31 1.51 -2.83 4.62
N HIS A 32 0.73 -3.72 5.22
CA HIS A 32 0.97 -5.17 5.15
C HIS A 32 -0.16 -5.92 4.44
N ASN A 33 -1.37 -5.93 5.01
CA ASN A 33 -2.47 -6.76 4.53
C ASN A 33 -2.91 -6.38 3.11
N LEU A 34 -2.98 -5.08 2.80
CA LEU A 34 -3.30 -4.62 1.45
C LEU A 34 -2.22 -5.03 0.44
N ALA A 35 -0.94 -4.82 0.75
CA ALA A 35 0.16 -5.21 -0.12
C ALA A 35 0.17 -6.73 -0.38
N ILE A 36 -0.05 -7.55 0.65
CA ILE A 36 -0.11 -9.01 0.53
C ILE A 36 -1.28 -9.42 -0.37
N GLU A 37 -2.47 -8.86 -0.15
CA GLU A 37 -3.66 -9.19 -0.93
C GLU A 37 -3.55 -8.76 -2.40
N ALA A 38 -2.87 -7.64 -2.65
CA ALA A 38 -2.52 -7.17 -3.98
C ALA A 38 -1.50 -8.11 -4.66
N LYS A 39 -0.48 -8.57 -3.94
CA LYS A 39 0.53 -9.50 -4.47
C LYS A 39 -0.09 -10.83 -4.95
N LYS A 40 -1.16 -11.31 -4.31
CA LYS A 40 -1.87 -12.53 -4.74
C LYS A 40 -2.43 -12.44 -6.16
N GLN A 41 -2.71 -11.23 -6.66
CA GLN A 41 -3.22 -11.06 -8.02
C GLN A 41 -2.18 -11.35 -9.11
N LEU A 42 -0.90 -11.45 -8.72
CA LEU A 42 0.23 -11.63 -9.62
C LEU A 42 0.70 -13.10 -9.72
N ILE A 43 0.13 -14.03 -8.95
CA ILE A 43 0.68 -15.41 -8.81
C ILE A 43 0.85 -16.12 -10.16
N PHE A 44 0.00 -15.82 -11.14
CA PHE A 44 0.04 -16.43 -12.47
C PHE A 44 0.66 -15.54 -13.54
N TRP A 45 1.25 -14.40 -13.16
CA TRP A 45 1.89 -13.51 -14.10
C TRP A 45 3.30 -13.99 -14.42
N ALA A 46 3.75 -13.77 -15.65
CA ALA A 46 5.08 -14.19 -16.11
C ALA A 46 6.23 -13.31 -15.56
N PHE A 47 5.89 -12.26 -14.80
CA PHE A 47 6.81 -11.23 -14.33
C PHE A 47 6.63 -11.01 -12.83
N ASP A 48 7.75 -10.88 -12.11
CA ASP A 48 7.77 -10.73 -10.65
C ASP A 48 7.80 -9.26 -10.26
N LEU A 49 6.62 -8.68 -10.05
CA LEU A 49 6.51 -7.30 -9.58
C LEU A 49 6.64 -7.22 -8.05
N GLN A 50 7.43 -6.27 -7.60
CA GLN A 50 7.49 -5.92 -6.19
C GLN A 50 6.27 -5.08 -5.81
N VAL A 51 5.44 -5.60 -4.91
CA VAL A 51 4.27 -4.89 -4.41
C VAL A 51 4.59 -4.20 -3.08
N LYS A 52 4.35 -2.90 -3.01
CA LYS A 52 4.44 -2.13 -1.76
C LYS A 52 3.23 -1.24 -1.60
N SER A 53 2.92 -0.89 -0.36
CA SER A 53 1.92 0.13 -0.08
C SER A 53 2.35 0.95 1.13
N SER A 54 1.87 2.18 1.19
CA SER A 54 2.22 3.08 2.27
C SER A 54 1.10 4.09 2.53
N VAL A 55 1.02 4.47 3.80
CA VAL A 55 0.23 5.59 4.31
C VAL A 55 1.12 6.70 4.86
N GLY A 56 2.44 6.58 4.70
CA GLY A 56 3.45 7.31 5.47
C GLY A 56 4.41 6.35 6.21
N ALA A 57 5.53 6.87 6.70
CA ALA A 57 6.54 6.09 7.44
C ALA A 57 6.53 6.40 8.95
N GLU A 58 6.61 7.68 9.30
CA GLU A 58 6.51 8.21 10.68
C GLU A 58 5.31 9.13 10.85
N ASN A 59 4.96 9.86 9.78
CA ASN A 59 3.80 10.74 9.70
C ASN A 59 2.88 10.29 8.56
N TRP A 60 1.59 10.60 8.67
CA TRP A 60 0.62 10.35 7.62
C TRP A 60 0.96 11.12 6.34
N ALA A 61 0.98 10.42 5.22
CA ALA A 61 1.06 11.02 3.90
C ALA A 61 -0.22 11.79 3.55
N SER A 62 -0.14 12.67 2.56
CA SER A 62 -1.32 13.35 2.04
C SER A 62 -2.23 12.43 1.23
N VAL A 63 -1.68 11.40 0.60
CA VAL A 63 -2.39 10.43 -0.22
C VAL A 63 -1.76 9.06 0.05
N PRO A 64 -2.55 8.02 0.36
CA PRO A 64 -2.04 6.67 0.51
C PRO A 64 -1.82 6.05 -0.86
N TRP A 65 -0.92 5.08 -0.96
CA TRP A 65 -0.65 4.43 -2.24
C TRP A 65 -0.41 2.93 -2.11
N LEU A 66 -0.71 2.24 -3.21
CA LEU A 66 -0.36 0.86 -3.50
C LEU A 66 0.36 0.87 -4.85
N GLY A 67 1.58 0.35 -4.89
CA GLY A 67 2.44 0.34 -6.06
C GLY A 67 2.88 -1.07 -6.44
N PHE A 68 2.94 -1.30 -7.74
CA PHE A 68 3.48 -2.51 -8.37
C PHE A 68 4.71 -2.08 -9.16
N PHE A 69 5.89 -2.47 -8.71
CA PHE A 69 7.15 -2.02 -9.27
C PHE A 69 7.83 -3.16 -10.02
N ASP A 70 8.24 -2.93 -11.25
CA ASP A 70 9.14 -3.83 -11.95
C ASP A 70 10.56 -3.66 -11.38
N PRO A 71 11.14 -4.67 -10.70
CA PRO A 71 12.44 -4.55 -10.06
C PRO A 71 13.59 -4.24 -11.04
N LEU A 72 13.41 -4.50 -12.34
CA LEU A 72 14.38 -4.13 -13.37
C LEU A 72 14.44 -2.62 -13.61
N ILE A 73 13.35 -1.91 -13.28
CA ILE A 73 13.21 -0.46 -13.45
C ILE A 73 13.37 0.25 -12.10
N THR A 74 12.61 -0.19 -11.10
CA THR A 74 12.61 0.42 -9.78
C THR A 74 12.09 -0.54 -8.70
N THR A 75 12.48 -0.25 -7.46
CA THR A 75 11.98 -0.92 -6.26
C THR A 75 11.27 0.03 -5.30
N SER A 76 11.12 1.33 -5.60
CA SER A 76 10.46 2.30 -4.70
C SER A 76 9.66 3.36 -5.43
N ALA A 77 8.69 3.94 -4.72
CA ALA A 77 7.91 5.09 -5.22
C ALA A 77 8.73 6.39 -5.32
N THR A 78 9.95 6.42 -4.79
CA THR A 78 10.78 7.63 -4.66
C THR A 78 11.98 7.66 -5.60
N LYS A 79 12.21 6.58 -6.36
CA LYS A 79 13.27 6.47 -7.36
C LYS A 79 12.68 5.73 -8.55
N GLY A 80 12.92 6.17 -9.78
CA GLY A 80 12.27 5.60 -10.97
C GLY A 80 11.61 6.70 -11.81
N PHE A 81 10.80 6.28 -12.78
CA PHE A 81 10.02 7.15 -13.67
C PHE A 81 8.55 6.75 -13.67
#